data_AF-A0A069DJ63-F1
#
_entry.id   AF-A0A069DJ63-F1
#
_cell.length_a   1.000
_cell.length_b   1.000
_cell.length_c   1.000
_cell.angle_alpha   90.00
_cell.angle_beta   90.00
_cell.angle_gamma   90.00
#
_symmetry.space_group_name_H-M   'P 1'
#
loop_
_entity.id
_entity.type
_entity.pdbx_description
1 polymer ?
#
loop_
_entity_poly.entity_id
_entity_poly.type
_entity_poly.pdbx_seq_one_letter_code
_entity_poly.pdbx_strand_id
1 'polypeptide(L)' 'MDLTQKNQQNIEFMIDAIKSKLRMASASALQSSAFTVAQYDDILDIYEIVNSKSNLSISEVEALVSELGRLRA' A
#
# COMPACT_ATOMS: atom_id res chain seq x y z
N MET A 1 -15.91 1.72 -5.04
CA MET A 1 -15.18 0.69 -4.28
C MET A 1 -15.67 0.75 -2.84
N ASP A 2 -16.00 -0.37 -2.22
CA ASP A 2 -16.31 -0.43 -0.79
C ASP A 2 -15.13 -1.10 -0.06
N LEU A 3 -14.29 -0.30 0.59
CA LEU A 3 -13.08 -0.79 1.28
C LEU A 3 -13.38 -1.49 2.61
N THR A 4 -14.63 -1.55 3.05
CA THR A 4 -15.03 -2.35 4.23
C THR A 4 -15.03 -3.85 3.93
N GLN A 5 -15.06 -4.22 2.65
CA GLN A 5 -15.04 -5.61 2.21
C GLN A 5 -13.59 -6.09 2.05
N LYS A 6 -13.17 -7.04 2.89
CA LYS A 6 -11.80 -7.59 2.84
C LYS A 6 -11.66 -8.59 1.69
N ASN A 7 -11.24 -8.11 0.53
CA ASN A 7 -11.07 -8.93 -0.68
C ASN A 7 -9.84 -8.49 -1.49
N GLN A 8 -9.44 -9.35 -2.44
CA GLN A 8 -8.24 -9.13 -3.25
C GLN A 8 -8.32 -7.90 -4.16
N GLN A 9 -9.51 -7.57 -4.68
CA GLN A 9 -9.68 -6.41 -5.57
C GLN A 9 -9.42 -5.10 -4.84
N ASN A 10 -9.85 -5.02 -3.58
CA ASN A 10 -9.59 -3.87 -2.73
C ASN A 10 -8.11 -3.76 -2.33
N ILE A 11 -7.42 -4.89 -2.11
CA ILE A 11 -5.96 -4.89 -1.91
C ILE A 11 -5.26 -4.32 -3.14
N GLU A 12 -5.61 -4.80 -4.32
CA GLU A 12 -5.03 -4.33 -5.57
C GLU A 12 -5.19 -2.82 -5.74
N PHE A 13 -6.40 -2.31 -5.50
CA PHE A 13 -6.67 -0.89 -5.52
C PHE A 13 -5.81 -0.09 -4.52
N MET A 14 -5.73 -0.54 -3.27
CA MET A 14 -4.96 0.17 -2.24
C MET A 14 -3.47 0.20 -2.58
N ILE A 15 -2.91 -0.94 -3.00
CA ILE A 15 -1.50 -1.05 -3.39
C ILE A 15 -1.19 -0.18 -4.61
N ASP A 16 -2.08 -0.11 -5.60
CA ASP A 16 -1.91 0.76 -6.77
C ASP A 16 -1.92 2.25 -6.41
N ALA A 17 -2.84 2.66 -5.54
CA ALA A 17 -2.90 4.03 -5.06
C ALA A 17 -1.66 4.41 -4.25
N ILE A 18 -1.19 3.51 -3.37
CA ILE A 18 0.04 3.70 -2.59
C ILE A 18 1.24 3.85 -3.54
N LYS A 19 1.40 2.95 -4.52
CA LYS A 19 2.50 3.02 -5.51
C LYS A 19 2.53 4.36 -6.24
N SER A 20 1.37 4.83 -6.67
CA SER A 20 1.23 6.12 -7.36
C SER A 20 1.69 7.27 -6.47
N LYS A 21 1.25 7.28 -5.20
CA LYS A 21 1.65 8.32 -4.23
C LYS A 21 3.13 8.28 -3.86
N LEU A 22 3.71 7.10 -3.74
CA LEU A 22 5.15 6.92 -3.47
C LEU A 22 6.03 7.13 -4.72
N ARG A 23 5.42 7.37 -5.90
CA ARG A 23 6.12 7.56 -7.19
C ARG A 23 7.04 6.38 -7.56
N MET A 24 6.63 5.16 -7.23
CA MET A 24 7.44 3.96 -7.46
C MET A 24 7.17 3.37 -8.85
N ALA A 25 7.97 3.80 -9.84
CA ALA A 25 7.81 3.39 -11.25
C ALA A 25 8.19 1.93 -11.55
N SER A 26 9.10 1.34 -10.76
CA SER A 26 9.54 -0.06 -10.90
C SER A 26 9.01 -0.90 -9.74
N ALA A 27 7.74 -1.29 -9.80
CA ALA A 27 7.00 -1.85 -8.68
C ALA A 27 7.09 -3.38 -8.54
N SER A 28 8.24 -4.01 -8.83
CA SER A 28 8.41 -5.44 -8.53
C SER A 28 8.29 -5.72 -7.02
N ALA A 29 8.62 -4.74 -6.16
CA ALA A 29 8.48 -4.84 -4.71
C ALA A 29 7.06 -4.59 -4.17
N LEU A 30 6.15 -4.00 -4.95
CA LEU A 30 4.77 -3.65 -4.55
C LEU A 30 3.73 -4.25 -5.51
N GLN A 31 3.98 -5.45 -6.02
CA GLN A 31 2.94 -6.18 -6.74
C GLN A 31 1.82 -6.53 -5.76
N SER A 32 0.58 -6.19 -6.11
CA SER A 32 -0.59 -6.48 -5.27
C SER A 32 -0.77 -7.99 -5.02
N SER A 33 -0.29 -8.82 -5.95
CA SER A 33 -0.25 -10.28 -5.81
C SER A 33 0.70 -10.82 -4.74
N ALA A 34 1.60 -9.99 -4.20
CA ALA A 34 2.45 -10.35 -3.05
C ALA A 34 1.76 -10.16 -1.70
N PHE A 35 0.49 -9.72 -1.71
CA PHE A 35 -0.31 -9.47 -0.53
C PHE A 35 -1.59 -10.29 -0.58
N THR A 36 -2.03 -10.72 0.59
CA THR A 36 -3.22 -11.54 0.78
C THR A 36 -4.22 -10.82 1.68
N VAL A 37 -5.44 -11.34 1.74
CA VAL A 37 -6.50 -10.82 2.62
C VAL A 37 -6.12 -10.84 4.11
N ALA A 38 -5.12 -11.64 4.51
CA ALA A 38 -4.63 -11.64 5.88
C ALA A 38 -3.97 -10.32 6.30
N GLN A 39 -3.36 -9.58 5.35
CA GLN A 39 -2.71 -8.29 5.63
C GLN A 39 -3.62 -7.09 5.33
N TYR A 40 -4.92 -7.33 5.10
CA TYR A 40 -5.82 -6.29 4.59
C TYR A 40 -5.88 -5.05 5.50
N ASP A 41 -5.99 -5.26 6.81
CA ASP A 41 -6.13 -4.16 7.77
C ASP A 41 -4.86 -3.32 7.82
N ASP A 42 -3.68 -3.96 7.88
CA ASP A 42 -2.40 -3.25 7.86
C ASP A 42 -2.20 -2.45 6.54
N ILE A 43 -2.63 -3.02 5.41
CA ILE A 43 -2.58 -2.32 4.12
C ILE A 43 -3.54 -1.13 4.10
N LEU A 44 -4.74 -1.27 4.68
CA LEU A 44 -5.72 -0.20 4.79
C LEU A 44 -5.18 0.96 5.64
N ASP A 45 -4.57 0.66 6.79
CA ASP A 45 -3.96 1.67 7.66
C ASP A 45 -2.87 2.47 6.91
N ILE A 46 -2.00 1.77 6.17
CA ILE A 46 -0.96 2.41 5.35
C ILE A 46 -1.61 3.26 4.24
N TYR A 47 -2.64 2.74 3.58
CA TYR A 47 -3.38 3.45 2.53
C TYR A 47 -3.97 4.76 3.05
N GLU A 48 -4.62 4.74 4.21
CA GLU A 48 -5.20 5.93 4.83
C GLU A 48 -4.14 6.97 5.19
N ILE A 49 -3.01 6.54 5.77
CA ILE A 49 -1.87 7.42 6.08
C ILE A 49 -1.36 8.09 4.80
N VAL A 50 -1.10 7.31 3.76
CA VAL A 50 -0.57 7.81 2.47
C VAL A 50 -1.56 8.78 1.82
N ASN A 51 -2.84 8.47 1.84
CA ASN A 51 -3.87 9.28 1.20
C ASN A 51 -4.19 10.57 1.97
N SER A 52 -3.98 10.58 3.30
CA SER A 52 -4.14 11.78 4.13
C SER A 52 -3.10 12.88 3.83
N LYS A 53 -1.99 12.53 3.15
CA LYS A 53 -0.86 13.43 2.92
C LYS A 53 -0.80 13.94 1.48
N SER A 54 -0.66 15.26 1.33
CA SER A 54 -0.48 15.90 0.03
C SER A 54 0.90 15.58 -0.56
N ASN A 55 1.94 15.66 0.27
CA ASN A 55 3.33 15.33 -0.05
C ASN A 55 3.93 14.46 1.05
N LEU A 56 4.85 13.58 0.67
CA LEU A 56 5.65 12.75 1.57
C LEU A 56 7.11 13.17 1.45
N SER A 57 7.79 13.31 2.59
CA SER A 57 9.24 13.44 2.63
C SER A 57 9.93 12.13 2.25
N ILE A 58 11.22 12.20 1.95
CA ILE A 58 12.01 11.02 1.55
C ILE A 58 12.01 9.96 2.65
N SER A 59 12.22 10.37 3.90
CA SER A 59 12.24 9.43 5.05
C SER A 59 10.88 8.77 5.29
N GLU A 60 9.78 9.47 5.06
CA GLU A 60 8.44 8.87 5.13
C GLU A 60 8.24 7.84 4.01
N VAL A 61 8.66 8.15 2.78
CA VAL A 61 8.61 7.19 1.68
C VAL A 61 9.43 5.94 2.03
N GLU A 62 10.66 6.10 2.52
CA GLU A 62 11.51 4.98 2.92
C GLU A 62 10.88 4.12 4.03
N ALA A 63 10.30 4.76 5.05
CA ALA A 63 9.62 4.07 6.14
C ALA A 63 8.41 3.26 5.64
N LEU A 64 7.55 3.87 4.80
CA LEU A 64 6.36 3.24 4.24
C LEU A 64 6.72 2.08 3.30
N VAL A 65 7.78 2.23 2.49
CA VAL A 65 8.28 1.15 1.64
C VAL A 65 8.81 -0.01 2.48
N SER A 66 9.53 0.28 3.57
CA SER A 66 10.00 -0.75 4.50
C SER A 66 8.85 -1.50 5.17
N GLU A 67 7.82 -0.77 5.62
CA GLU A 67 6.58 -1.29 6.20
C GLU A 67 5.87 -2.26 5.25
N LEU A 68 5.59 -1.81 4.03
CA LEU A 68 4.96 -2.63 3.00
C LEU A 68 5.81 -3.86 2.65
N GLY A 69 7.14 -3.72 2.68
CA GLY A 69 8.06 -4.83 2.48
C GLY A 69 7.92 -5.94 3.52
N ARG A 70 7.59 -5.61 4.78
CA ARG A 70 7.39 -6.57 5.87
C ARG A 70 6.05 -7.31 5.79
N LEU A 71 5.04 -6.70 5.18
CA LEU A 71 3.70 -7.29 5.05
C LEU A 71 3.60 -8.34 3.94
N ARG A 72 4.57 -8.35 3.01
CA ARG A 72 4.60 -9.34 1.92
C ARG A 72 4.74 -10.76 2.51
N ALA A 73 3.90 -11.67 2.03
CA ALA A 73 3.99 -13.11 2.31
C ALA A 73 4.66 -13.87 1.16
#